data_AF-A0A2V6TPE9-F1
#
_entry.id   AF-A0A2V6TPE9-F1
#
_cell.length_a   1.000
_cell.length_b   1.000
_cell.length_c   1.000
_cell.angle_alpha   90.00
_cell.angle_beta   90.00
_cell.angle_gamma   90.00
#
_symmetry.space_group_name_H-M   'P 1'
#
loop_
_entity.id
_entity.type
_entity.pdbx_description
1 polymer ?
#
loop_
_entity_poly.entity_id
_entity_poly.type
_entity_poly.pdbx_seq_one_letter_code
_entity_poly.pdbx_strand_id
1 'polypeptide(L)'
;MRRARVDRAGNRRRRRDQDIRAGHVPGQHDGQRHVQRSRSRQPGRDVHRDQPGERRDTGRGGRCHGPHQCQVNRARAEARGFTLVEVLVAAFVLVVGLTAVVTGLQYARGGIEAARGETTAAFLAEQRLEHLKAVSLASWPAADLRAGTTVEDYGSIANASAYRRVTTIADSPGGTCEERCKLAQVTVFYRPVTGSGQLDQERRLDVVTMLVSRN
;
A
#
# COMPACT_ATOMS: atom_id res chain seq x y z
N MET A 1 -59.69 21.61 -7.48
CA MET A 1 -59.90 21.60 -6.02
C MET A 1 -59.69 20.16 -5.56
N ARG A 2 -58.87 19.73 -4.59
CA ARG A 2 -58.28 20.34 -3.39
C ARG A 2 -56.88 19.77 -3.15
N ARG A 3 -56.04 20.63 -2.56
CA ARG A 3 -54.69 20.37 -2.04
C ARG A 3 -54.78 19.61 -0.71
N ALA A 4 -53.76 18.82 -0.39
CA ALA A 4 -53.36 18.55 0.99
C ALA A 4 -51.83 18.72 1.11
N ARG A 5 -51.45 19.81 1.76
CA ARG A 5 -50.14 20.16 2.33
C ARG A 5 -50.30 20.05 3.86
N VAL A 6 -49.21 20.28 4.60
CA VAL A 6 -49.10 20.51 6.09
C VAL A 6 -48.68 19.22 6.83
N ASP A 7 -47.68 19.12 7.73
CA ASP A 7 -46.59 19.97 8.27
C ASP A 7 -45.60 18.99 8.99
N ARG A 8 -44.27 19.14 8.94
CA ARG A 8 -43.37 19.95 9.79
C ARG A 8 -43.45 19.69 11.32
N ALA A 9 -42.55 18.84 11.83
CA ALA A 9 -41.94 18.86 13.18
C ALA A 9 -40.81 17.81 13.19
N GLY A 10 -39.67 17.90 13.86
CA GLY A 10 -39.12 18.86 14.81
C GLY A 10 -37.70 18.38 15.17
N ASN A 11 -36.77 19.33 15.25
CA ASN A 11 -35.38 19.19 15.64
C ASN A 11 -35.25 18.96 17.16
N ARG A 12 -34.35 18.08 17.66
CA ARG A 12 -33.69 18.25 18.97
C ARG A 12 -32.53 17.29 19.22
N ARG A 13 -31.37 17.92 19.44
CA ARG A 13 -30.12 17.43 20.03
C ARG A 13 -30.33 16.78 21.41
N ARG A 14 -29.56 15.73 21.74
CA ARG A 14 -28.97 15.55 23.08
C ARG A 14 -27.60 14.85 23.00
N ARG A 15 -26.58 15.60 23.44
CA ARG A 15 -25.26 15.18 23.91
C ARG A 15 -25.33 14.82 25.41
N ARG A 16 -24.25 14.22 25.90
CA ARG A 16 -23.84 13.95 27.30
C ARG A 16 -24.43 12.67 27.88
N ASP A 17 -23.78 11.91 28.75
CA ASP A 17 -22.42 11.79 29.32
C ASP A 17 -22.57 10.57 30.27
N GLN A 18 -21.57 9.70 30.42
CA GLN A 18 -21.31 8.86 31.62
C GLN A 18 -20.02 8.05 31.36
N ASP A 19 -18.87 8.52 31.87
CA ASP A 19 -18.25 8.20 33.16
C ASP A 19 -17.56 6.84 33.15
N ILE A 20 -16.24 6.79 32.89
CA ILE A 20 -15.16 6.85 33.90
C ILE A 20 -15.44 5.92 35.09
N ARG A 21 -14.80 4.75 35.07
CA ARG A 21 -14.39 4.04 36.30
C ARG A 21 -12.89 3.84 36.30
N ALA A 22 -12.26 4.61 37.18
CA ALA A 22 -10.92 4.41 37.67
C ALA A 22 -10.88 3.23 38.66
N GLY A 23 -9.80 2.46 38.60
CA GLY A 23 -9.38 1.51 39.62
C GLY A 23 -7.86 1.39 39.58
N HIS A 24 -7.19 1.77 40.66
CA HIS A 24 -5.75 1.97 40.78
C HIS A 24 -5.18 1.04 41.87
N VAL A 25 -4.26 0.12 41.48
CA VAL A 25 -2.95 -0.27 42.10
C VAL A 25 -2.96 -0.92 43.52
N PRO A 26 -1.94 -1.71 44.02
CA PRO A 26 -0.59 -2.09 43.50
C PRO A 26 -0.21 -3.60 43.55
N GLY A 27 0.94 -3.94 42.93
CA GLY A 27 1.98 -4.74 43.61
C GLY A 27 2.52 -6.03 42.96
N GLN A 28 3.82 -6.00 42.64
CA GLN A 28 4.83 -7.09 42.70
C GLN A 28 5.01 -8.15 41.59
N HIS A 29 6.23 -8.07 41.04
CA HIS A 29 7.24 -9.13 40.78
C HIS A 29 7.23 -10.05 39.55
N ASP A 30 8.42 -10.00 38.92
CA ASP A 30 9.22 -11.07 38.30
C ASP A 30 8.96 -11.53 36.86
N GLY A 31 9.97 -11.29 36.03
CA GLY A 31 10.02 -11.74 34.64
C GLY A 31 11.29 -11.32 33.91
N GLN A 32 12.43 -11.78 34.42
CA GLN A 32 13.77 -11.68 33.85
C GLN A 32 13.82 -11.86 32.32
N ARG A 33 14.66 -11.07 31.63
CA ARG A 33 15.75 -11.60 30.79
C ARG A 33 16.75 -10.51 30.39
N HIS A 34 17.96 -10.74 30.87
CA HIS A 34 19.17 -9.94 30.75
C HIS A 34 19.68 -9.83 29.31
N VAL A 35 20.03 -8.60 28.91
CA VAL A 35 20.96 -8.35 27.81
C VAL A 35 22.38 -8.42 28.36
N GLN A 36 23.14 -9.43 27.93
CA GLN A 36 24.53 -9.64 28.30
C GLN A 36 25.45 -8.57 27.70
N ARG A 37 26.33 -8.04 28.55
CA ARG A 37 27.52 -7.27 28.19
C ARG A 37 28.76 -8.09 28.58
N SER A 38 29.83 -7.90 27.79
CA SER A 38 31.27 -8.13 28.06
C SER A 38 31.91 -9.49 27.69
N ARG A 39 32.94 -9.42 26.81
CA ARG A 39 34.36 -9.90 26.96
C ARG A 39 35.08 -9.81 25.60
N SER A 40 36.05 -8.92 25.46
CA SER A 40 37.51 -9.15 25.53
C SER A 40 38.12 -9.96 24.37
N ARG A 41 38.99 -9.31 23.58
CA ARG A 41 40.38 -9.73 23.29
C ARG A 41 41.09 -8.71 22.40
N GLN A 42 42.32 -8.39 22.80
CA GLN A 42 43.34 -7.64 22.06
C GLN A 42 43.77 -8.39 20.79
N PRO A 43 44.46 -7.70 19.87
CA PRO A 43 45.89 -7.96 19.77
C PRO A 43 46.73 -6.68 19.67
N GLY A 44 47.87 -6.68 20.37
CA GLY A 44 48.93 -5.70 20.19
C GLY A 44 50.00 -6.20 19.23
N ARG A 45 50.63 -5.26 18.52
CA ARG A 45 52.01 -5.37 18.04
C ARG A 45 52.53 -3.97 17.68
N ASP A 46 53.31 -3.41 18.60
CA ASP A 46 54.25 -2.33 18.32
C ASP A 46 55.57 -2.94 17.85
N VAL A 47 56.23 -2.40 16.82
CA VAL A 47 57.67 -2.10 16.81
C VAL A 47 57.94 -1.10 15.67
N HIS A 48 58.05 0.20 15.97
CA HIS A 48 58.94 1.09 15.21
C HIS A 48 60.13 1.45 16.08
N ARG A 49 61.27 1.36 15.43
CA ARG A 49 62.64 1.36 15.94
C ARG A 49 63.21 2.78 15.85
N ASP A 50 64.25 2.98 16.67
CA ASP A 50 65.33 3.97 16.57
C ASP A 50 65.25 5.26 17.42
N GLN A 51 66.20 5.25 18.37
CA GLN A 51 66.86 6.31 19.15
C GLN A 51 67.42 7.45 18.27
N PRO A 52 67.91 8.60 18.78
CA PRO A 52 68.62 8.83 20.07
C PRO A 52 68.14 10.11 20.80
N GLY A 53 68.61 10.53 21.97
CA GLY A 53 69.75 10.21 22.81
C GLY A 53 69.73 11.20 23.98
N GLU A 54 70.48 10.89 25.03
CA GLU A 54 70.65 11.68 26.24
C GLU A 54 70.92 13.17 26.01
N ARG A 55 70.27 14.02 26.81
CA ARG A 55 70.88 15.23 27.38
C ARG A 55 70.12 15.67 28.63
N ARG A 56 70.85 15.68 29.75
CA ARG A 56 70.55 16.44 30.96
C ARG A 56 70.37 17.91 30.57
N ASP A 57 69.42 18.61 31.18
CA ASP A 57 69.67 19.96 31.68
C ASP A 57 68.64 20.41 32.71
N THR A 58 69.19 20.99 33.77
CA THR A 58 68.55 21.61 34.92
C THR A 58 68.04 23.01 34.56
N GLY A 59 66.91 23.42 35.14
CA GLY A 59 66.71 24.84 35.46
C GLY A 59 65.38 25.48 35.05
N ARG A 60 64.64 25.88 36.09
CA ARG A 60 64.21 27.28 36.32
C ARG A 60 63.15 27.88 35.39
N GLY A 61 61.94 27.96 35.96
CA GLY A 61 61.20 29.23 36.05
C GLY A 61 60.07 29.45 35.05
N GLY A 62 58.94 29.91 35.57
CA GLY A 62 57.92 30.59 34.77
C GLY A 62 56.49 30.12 35.04
N ARG A 63 55.83 30.77 36.00
CA ARG A 63 54.37 30.68 36.20
C ARG A 63 53.66 31.36 35.04
N CYS A 64 52.52 30.80 34.60
CA CYS A 64 51.30 31.48 34.12
C CYS A 64 50.23 30.37 33.98
N HIS A 65 49.41 30.07 34.99
CA HIS A 65 48.04 30.57 35.18
C HIS A 65 47.16 30.62 33.91
N GLY A 66 46.29 29.61 33.78
CA GLY A 66 45.02 29.71 33.06
C GLY A 66 44.66 28.50 32.19
N PRO A 67 43.96 27.47 32.69
CA PRO A 67 43.21 26.56 31.85
C PRO A 67 41.75 27.02 31.75
N HIS A 68 41.10 26.68 30.63
CA HIS A 68 39.66 26.81 30.35
C HIS A 68 39.17 28.11 29.70
N GLN A 69 39.67 28.44 28.51
CA GLN A 69 38.84 29.11 27.49
C GLN A 69 39.34 28.86 26.06
N CYS A 70 39.45 27.59 25.64
CA CYS A 70 39.80 27.21 24.26
C CYS A 70 38.82 26.21 23.61
N GLN A 71 37.55 26.20 24.02
CA GLN A 71 36.51 25.41 23.35
C GLN A 71 35.19 26.17 23.24
N VAL A 72 35.18 27.27 22.50
CA VAL A 72 33.91 27.85 22.03
C VAL A 72 33.98 28.43 20.61
N ASN A 73 35.18 28.57 20.05
CA ASN A 73 35.35 29.17 18.72
C ASN A 73 35.54 28.15 17.58
N ARG A 74 35.69 26.85 17.88
CA ARG A 74 35.76 25.83 16.82
C ARG A 74 34.42 25.53 16.15
N ALA A 75 33.30 25.88 16.79
CA ALA A 75 31.96 25.77 16.19
C ALA A 75 31.55 27.01 15.36
N ARG A 76 32.34 28.10 15.37
CA ARG A 76 32.06 29.32 14.59
C ARG A 76 32.91 29.49 13.33
N ALA A 77 34.02 28.76 13.23
CA ALA A 77 34.90 28.81 12.05
C ALA A 77 34.32 28.09 10.81
N GLU A 78 33.18 27.42 10.95
CA GLU A 78 32.47 26.75 9.85
C GLU A 78 31.24 27.54 9.38
N ALA A 79 31.12 28.82 9.71
CA ALA A 79 30.13 29.71 9.10
C ALA A 79 30.65 30.30 7.77
N ARG A 80 31.01 29.43 6.80
CA ARG A 80 31.25 29.88 5.43
C ARG A 80 29.91 29.95 4.70
N GLY A 81 29.59 31.10 4.11
CA GLY A 81 28.40 31.26 3.27
C GLY A 81 28.48 30.37 2.03
N PHE A 82 27.32 29.92 1.54
CA PHE A 82 27.21 29.14 0.30
C PHE A 82 27.75 29.95 -0.89
N THR A 83 28.56 29.31 -1.73
CA THR A 83 29.03 29.97 -2.96
C THR A 83 27.90 30.02 -3.99
N LEU A 84 27.91 31.01 -4.89
CA LEU A 84 26.89 31.12 -5.94
C LEU A 84 26.86 29.87 -6.84
N VAL A 85 28.04 29.30 -7.14
CA VAL A 85 28.16 28.05 -7.90
C VAL A 85 27.51 26.89 -7.17
N GLU A 86 27.67 26.79 -5.85
CA GLU A 86 27.07 25.72 -5.05
C GLU A 86 25.54 25.79 -5.03
N VAL A 87 24.97 26.99 -4.92
CA VAL A 87 23.52 27.18 -5.03
C VAL A 87 23.02 26.82 -6.44
N LEU A 88 23.77 27.15 -7.49
CA LEU A 88 23.43 26.76 -8.86
C LEU A 88 23.46 25.25 -9.05
N VAL A 89 24.47 24.56 -8.53
CA VAL A 89 24.57 23.09 -8.59
C VAL A 89 23.43 22.45 -7.78
N ALA A 90 23.15 22.95 -6.58
CA ALA A 90 22.04 22.45 -5.76
C ALA A 90 20.69 22.64 -6.45
N ALA A 91 20.45 23.81 -7.05
CA ALA A 91 19.24 24.09 -7.81
C ALA A 91 19.13 23.17 -9.05
N PHE A 92 20.24 22.94 -9.75
CA PHE A 92 20.26 22.02 -10.89
C PHE A 92 19.89 20.59 -10.49
N VAL A 93 20.52 20.06 -9.43
CA VAL A 93 20.21 18.73 -8.91
C VAL A 93 18.76 18.65 -8.44
N LEU A 94 18.25 19.69 -7.78
CA LEU A 94 16.87 19.77 -7.32
C LEU A 94 15.89 19.73 -8.50
N VAL A 95 16.13 20.49 -9.58
CA VAL A 95 15.27 20.50 -10.77
C VAL A 95 15.26 19.13 -11.44
N VAL A 96 16.42 18.49 -11.60
CA VAL A 96 16.52 17.13 -12.16
C VAL A 96 15.76 16.13 -11.27
N GLY A 97 15.94 16.21 -9.95
CA GLY A 97 15.25 15.36 -8.99
C GLY A 97 13.73 15.53 -9.02
N LEU A 98 13.22 16.76 -9.04
CA LEU A 98 11.78 17.02 -9.13
C LEU A 98 11.19 16.53 -10.46
N THR A 99 11.93 16.68 -11.56
CA THR A 99 11.50 16.18 -12.88
C THR A 99 11.37 14.65 -12.87
N ALA A 100 12.35 13.95 -12.28
CA ALA A 100 12.29 12.50 -12.11
C ALA A 100 11.08 12.06 -11.26
N VAL A 101 10.77 12.78 -10.18
CA VAL A 101 9.58 12.50 -9.35
C VAL A 101 8.29 12.71 -10.13
N VAL A 102 8.15 13.84 -10.84
CA VAL A 102 6.94 14.14 -11.63
C VAL A 102 6.70 13.07 -12.70
N THR A 103 7.74 12.67 -13.43
CA THR A 103 7.61 11.60 -14.43
C THR A 103 7.24 10.25 -13.79
N GLY A 104 7.87 9.89 -12.66
CA GLY A 104 7.52 8.69 -11.91
C GLY A 104 6.05 8.66 -11.45
N LEU A 105 5.50 9.79 -11.01
CA LEU A 105 4.09 9.89 -10.62
C LEU A 105 3.13 9.65 -11.79
N GLN A 106 3.46 10.09 -13.00
CA GLN A 106 2.61 9.85 -14.17
C GLN A 106 2.53 8.36 -14.52
N TYR A 107 3.64 7.64 -14.43
CA TYR A 107 3.65 6.19 -14.61
C TYR A 107 2.87 5.48 -13.50
N ALA A 108 3.00 5.92 -12.24
CA ALA A 108 2.26 5.34 -11.12
C ALA A 108 0.73 5.46 -11.29
N ARG A 109 0.23 6.57 -11.83
CA ARG A 109 -1.20 6.78 -12.09
C ARG A 109 -1.77 5.74 -13.07
N GLY A 110 -1.03 5.41 -14.13
CA GLY A 110 -1.45 4.38 -15.09
C GLY A 110 -1.57 2.99 -14.46
N GLY A 111 -0.71 2.66 -13.49
CA GLY A 111 -0.79 1.41 -12.75
C GLY A 111 -2.03 1.29 -11.86
N ILE A 112 -2.44 2.39 -11.21
CA ILE A 112 -3.62 2.41 -10.33
C ILE A 112 -4.91 2.18 -11.13
N GLU A 113 -5.07 2.84 -12.28
CA GLU A 113 -6.25 2.65 -13.12
C GLU A 113 -6.32 1.23 -13.70
N ALA A 114 -5.17 0.65 -14.08
CA ALA A 114 -5.12 -0.74 -14.51
C ALA A 114 -5.55 -1.72 -13.40
N ALA A 115 -5.08 -1.52 -12.17
CA ALA A 115 -5.44 -2.33 -11.01
C ALA A 115 -6.92 -2.16 -10.61
N ARG A 116 -7.44 -0.93 -10.71
CA ARG A 116 -8.87 -0.65 -10.51
C ARG A 116 -9.74 -1.36 -11.55
N GLY A 117 -9.29 -1.37 -12.80
CA GLY A 117 -9.94 -2.12 -13.88
C GLY A 117 -10.03 -3.61 -13.57
N GLU A 118 -8.93 -4.20 -13.14
CA GLU A 118 -8.83 -5.63 -12.83
C GLU A 118 -9.71 -6.04 -11.64
N THR A 119 -9.63 -5.28 -10.54
CA THR A 119 -10.45 -5.53 -9.34
C THR A 119 -11.95 -5.38 -9.61
N THR A 120 -12.35 -4.38 -10.40
CA THR A 120 -13.75 -4.21 -10.79
C THR A 120 -14.21 -5.35 -11.71
N ALA A 121 -13.36 -5.80 -12.64
CA ALA A 121 -13.66 -6.93 -13.51
C ALA A 121 -13.85 -8.23 -12.70
N ALA A 122 -13.01 -8.47 -11.69
CA ALA A 122 -13.16 -9.59 -10.77
C ALA A 122 -14.49 -9.53 -10.01
N PHE A 123 -14.83 -8.38 -9.42
CA PHE A 123 -16.10 -8.19 -8.73
C PHE A 123 -17.32 -8.45 -9.64
N LEU A 124 -17.28 -7.99 -10.89
CA LEU A 124 -18.36 -8.23 -11.85
C LEU A 124 -18.48 -9.70 -12.27
N ALA A 125 -17.35 -10.41 -12.35
CA ALA A 125 -17.33 -11.85 -12.63
C ALA A 125 -17.91 -12.64 -11.44
N GLU A 126 -17.45 -12.32 -10.23
CA GLU A 126 -17.94 -12.92 -8.98
C GLU A 126 -19.43 -12.67 -8.78
N GLN A 127 -19.91 -11.44 -8.96
CA GLN A 127 -21.33 -11.12 -8.84
C GLN A 127 -22.18 -11.98 -9.78
N ARG A 128 -21.73 -12.19 -11.03
CA ARG A 128 -22.45 -13.04 -11.98
C ARG A 128 -22.40 -14.51 -11.58
N LEU A 129 -21.26 -15.01 -11.11
CA LEU A 129 -21.14 -16.38 -10.63
C LEU A 129 -21.99 -16.65 -9.38
N GLU A 130 -21.98 -15.74 -8.40
CA GLU A 130 -22.81 -15.85 -7.20
C GLU A 130 -24.30 -15.81 -7.54
N HIS A 131 -24.70 -14.99 -8.52
CA HIS A 131 -26.06 -15.05 -9.05
C HIS A 131 -26.40 -16.41 -9.65
N LEU A 132 -25.53 -16.97 -10.52
CA LEU A 132 -25.75 -18.30 -11.11
C LEU A 132 -25.78 -19.41 -10.06
N LYS A 133 -24.92 -19.33 -9.03
CA LYS A 133 -24.95 -20.26 -7.88
C LYS A 133 -26.26 -20.16 -7.13
N ALA A 134 -26.71 -18.96 -6.79
CA ALA A 134 -27.98 -18.75 -6.09
C ALA A 134 -29.16 -19.30 -6.90
N VAL A 135 -29.19 -19.04 -8.21
CA VAL A 135 -30.22 -19.58 -9.12
C VAL A 135 -30.14 -21.11 -9.17
N SER A 136 -28.94 -21.70 -9.20
CA SER A 136 -28.78 -23.16 -9.23
C SER A 136 -29.29 -23.86 -7.97
N LEU A 137 -29.17 -23.20 -6.81
CA LEU A 137 -29.70 -23.69 -5.55
C LEU A 137 -31.22 -23.50 -5.44
N ALA A 138 -31.77 -22.46 -6.07
CA ALA A 138 -33.20 -22.17 -6.02
C ALA A 138 -34.01 -22.96 -7.06
N SER A 139 -33.51 -23.07 -8.29
CA SER A 139 -34.19 -23.74 -9.41
C SER A 139 -33.20 -24.17 -10.49
N TRP A 140 -32.88 -25.47 -10.51
CA TRP A 140 -32.00 -26.06 -11.51
C TRP A 140 -32.45 -25.86 -12.98
N PRO A 141 -33.75 -25.95 -13.34
CA PRO A 141 -34.20 -25.74 -14.72
C PRO A 141 -34.41 -24.26 -15.09
N ALA A 142 -33.88 -23.30 -14.30
CA ALA A 142 -34.02 -21.87 -14.57
C ALA A 142 -33.41 -21.49 -15.94
N ALA A 143 -34.03 -20.49 -16.59
CA ALA A 143 -33.59 -20.01 -17.91
C ALA A 143 -32.14 -19.48 -17.88
N ASP A 144 -31.73 -18.85 -16.78
CA ASP A 144 -30.37 -18.33 -16.59
C ASP A 144 -29.28 -19.40 -16.56
N LEU A 145 -29.66 -20.67 -16.33
CA LEU A 145 -28.75 -21.83 -16.28
C LEU A 145 -28.79 -22.66 -17.57
N ARG A 146 -29.52 -22.23 -18.59
CA ARG A 146 -29.53 -22.93 -19.88
C ARG A 146 -28.14 -22.88 -20.51
N ALA A 147 -27.70 -23.99 -21.07
CA ALA A 147 -26.47 -24.02 -21.82
C ALA A 147 -26.53 -23.02 -22.98
N GLY A 148 -25.40 -22.38 -23.26
CA GLY A 148 -25.27 -21.33 -24.25
C GLY A 148 -24.39 -20.18 -23.77
N THR A 149 -24.38 -19.12 -24.57
CA THR A 149 -23.58 -17.92 -24.31
C THR A 149 -24.49 -16.70 -24.20
N THR A 150 -24.34 -15.97 -23.09
CA THR A 150 -24.99 -14.67 -22.88
C THR A 150 -23.92 -13.58 -22.92
N VAL A 151 -24.14 -12.57 -23.75
CA VAL A 151 -23.24 -11.42 -23.90
C VAL A 151 -23.92 -10.17 -23.36
N GLU A 152 -23.23 -9.48 -22.48
CA GLU A 152 -23.57 -8.16 -21.97
C GLU A 152 -22.52 -7.18 -22.48
N ASP A 153 -22.86 -6.45 -23.54
CA ASP A 153 -21.95 -5.51 -24.21
C ASP A 153 -21.57 -4.30 -23.34
N TYR A 154 -20.57 -3.54 -23.80
CA TYR A 154 -20.20 -2.27 -23.18
C TYR A 154 -21.41 -1.34 -23.06
N GLY A 155 -21.57 -0.73 -21.89
CA GLY A 155 -22.72 0.13 -21.58
C GLY A 155 -24.00 -0.61 -21.17
N SER A 156 -24.07 -1.94 -21.29
CA SER A 156 -25.24 -2.72 -20.87
C SER A 156 -25.24 -3.07 -19.38
N ILE A 157 -24.07 -3.10 -18.74
CA ILE A 157 -23.92 -3.40 -17.32
C ILE A 157 -24.12 -2.13 -16.49
N ALA A 158 -25.10 -2.14 -15.60
CA ALA A 158 -25.39 -1.00 -14.71
C ALA A 158 -24.16 -0.59 -13.89
N ASN A 159 -23.86 0.71 -13.86
CA ASN A 159 -22.70 1.29 -13.17
C ASN A 159 -21.32 0.76 -13.64
N ALA A 160 -21.25 0.07 -14.78
CA ALA A 160 -20.02 -0.53 -15.29
C ALA A 160 -19.95 -0.45 -16.83
N SER A 161 -20.19 0.74 -17.41
CA SER A 161 -20.25 0.94 -18.86
C SER A 161 -18.94 0.65 -19.60
N ALA A 162 -17.79 0.76 -18.92
CA ALA A 162 -16.46 0.46 -19.44
C ALA A 162 -16.12 -1.04 -19.44
N TYR A 163 -17.09 -1.90 -19.09
CA TYR A 163 -16.92 -3.35 -19.01
C TYR A 163 -17.96 -4.04 -19.90
N ARG A 164 -17.58 -5.17 -20.47
CA ARG A 164 -18.51 -6.13 -21.08
C ARG A 164 -18.29 -7.50 -20.46
N ARG A 165 -19.32 -8.34 -20.43
CA ARG A 165 -19.28 -9.66 -19.81
C ARG A 165 -19.81 -10.71 -20.78
N VAL A 166 -19.13 -11.84 -20.86
CA VAL A 166 -19.56 -13.02 -21.61
C VAL A 166 -19.71 -14.16 -20.61
N THR A 167 -20.92 -14.69 -20.49
CA THR A 167 -21.21 -15.86 -19.66
C THR A 167 -21.45 -17.05 -20.57
N THR A 168 -20.68 -18.12 -20.42
CA THR A 168 -20.88 -19.38 -21.14
C THR A 168 -21.25 -20.47 -20.15
N ILE A 169 -22.32 -21.19 -20.44
CA ILE A 169 -22.79 -22.33 -19.66
C ILE A 169 -22.75 -23.57 -20.55
N ALA A 170 -22.10 -24.62 -20.09
CA ALA A 170 -22.08 -25.91 -20.74
C ALA A 170 -22.71 -26.98 -19.83
N ASP A 171 -23.61 -27.78 -20.40
CA ASP A 171 -24.20 -28.93 -19.72
C ASP A 171 -23.24 -30.11 -19.78
N SER A 172 -23.06 -30.80 -18.64
CA SER A 172 -22.25 -32.03 -18.53
C SER A 172 -20.95 -31.97 -19.36
N PRO A 173 -19.99 -31.09 -19.00
CA PRO A 173 -18.75 -30.89 -19.76
C PRO A 173 -17.84 -32.14 -19.79
N GLY A 174 -18.21 -33.23 -19.12
CA GLY A 174 -17.43 -34.44 -18.95
C GLY A 174 -16.52 -34.42 -17.73
N GLY A 175 -15.68 -35.46 -17.59
CA GLY A 175 -14.80 -35.64 -16.44
C GLY A 175 -15.57 -36.07 -15.19
N THR A 176 -15.27 -35.48 -14.03
CA THR A 176 -15.97 -35.79 -12.76
C THR A 176 -17.42 -35.29 -12.71
N CYS A 177 -17.90 -34.67 -13.79
CA CYS A 177 -19.26 -34.15 -13.93
C CYS A 177 -19.97 -34.86 -15.08
N GLU A 178 -20.67 -35.94 -14.74
CA GLU A 178 -21.36 -36.80 -15.72
C GLU A 178 -22.84 -36.45 -15.85
N GLU A 179 -23.54 -36.20 -14.73
CA GLU A 179 -24.96 -35.83 -14.72
C GLU A 179 -25.27 -34.70 -13.73
N ARG A 180 -26.27 -33.87 -14.06
CA ARG A 180 -26.79 -32.77 -13.21
C ARG A 180 -25.73 -31.77 -12.75
N CYS A 181 -24.75 -31.50 -13.60
CA CYS A 181 -23.84 -30.40 -13.39
C CYS A 181 -23.53 -29.63 -14.68
N LYS A 182 -23.13 -28.37 -14.47
CA LYS A 182 -22.95 -27.36 -15.50
C LYS A 182 -21.62 -26.66 -15.26
N LEU A 183 -20.87 -26.38 -16.32
CA LEU A 183 -19.71 -25.52 -16.26
C LEU A 183 -20.15 -24.09 -16.58
N ALA A 184 -19.97 -23.17 -15.63
CA ALA A 184 -20.21 -21.75 -15.84
C ALA A 184 -18.88 -21.01 -15.93
N GLN A 185 -18.63 -20.41 -17.09
CA GLN A 185 -17.50 -19.54 -17.33
C GLN A 185 -18.00 -18.10 -17.49
N VAL A 186 -17.42 -17.18 -16.74
CA VAL A 186 -17.69 -15.75 -16.84
C VAL A 186 -16.40 -15.04 -17.22
N THR A 187 -16.41 -14.42 -18.39
CA THR A 187 -15.31 -13.60 -18.90
C THR A 187 -15.71 -12.14 -18.86
N VAL A 188 -14.91 -11.29 -18.20
CA VAL A 188 -15.11 -9.84 -18.18
C VAL A 188 -14.00 -9.16 -18.95
N PHE A 189 -14.36 -8.29 -19.89
CA PHE A 189 -13.42 -7.52 -20.70
C PHE A 189 -13.48 -6.04 -20.32
N TYR A 190 -12.31 -5.40 -20.27
CA TYR A 190 -12.16 -3.99 -19.92
C TYR A 190 -10.97 -3.36 -20.63
N ARG A 191 -11.00 -2.04 -20.78
CA ARG A 191 -9.92 -1.27 -21.41
C ARG A 191 -9.31 -0.33 -20.35
N PRO A 192 -8.08 -0.58 -19.88
CA PRO A 192 -7.45 0.29 -18.91
C PRO A 192 -7.12 1.64 -19.57
N VAL A 193 -7.46 2.74 -18.90
CA VAL A 193 -7.04 4.08 -19.33
C VAL A 193 -5.62 4.31 -18.80
N THR A 194 -4.62 4.13 -19.64
CA THR A 194 -3.23 4.44 -19.26
C THR A 194 -2.95 5.94 -19.40
N GLY A 195 -2.02 6.47 -18.62
CA GLY A 195 -1.63 7.90 -18.66
C GLY A 195 -1.08 8.36 -20.01
N SER A 196 -0.74 7.43 -20.91
CA SER A 196 -0.32 7.65 -22.31
C SER A 196 -1.48 7.60 -23.31
N GLY A 197 -2.73 7.45 -22.87
CA GLY A 197 -3.90 7.38 -23.75
C GLY A 197 -4.02 6.08 -24.54
N GLN A 198 -3.25 5.04 -24.19
CA GLN A 198 -3.32 3.75 -24.86
C GLN A 198 -4.59 3.01 -24.39
N LEU A 199 -5.67 3.16 -25.17
CA LEU A 199 -7.01 2.59 -24.94
C LEU A 199 -7.24 1.27 -25.68
N ASP A 200 -6.25 0.79 -26.44
CA ASP A 200 -6.52 -0.22 -27.48
C ASP A 200 -6.37 -1.67 -27.04
N GLN A 201 -5.64 -1.95 -25.95
CA GLN A 201 -5.50 -3.34 -25.51
C GLN A 201 -6.59 -3.70 -24.51
N GLU A 202 -7.65 -4.32 -25.03
CA GLU A 202 -8.69 -4.94 -24.23
C GLU A 202 -8.08 -6.08 -23.39
N ARG A 203 -8.22 -5.96 -22.06
CA ARG A 203 -7.84 -6.99 -21.10
C ARG A 203 -9.06 -7.83 -20.79
N ARG A 204 -8.84 -9.11 -20.47
CA ARG A 204 -9.87 -10.04 -20.06
C ARG A 204 -9.51 -10.72 -18.75
N LEU A 205 -10.54 -11.03 -17.97
CA LEU A 205 -10.47 -11.83 -16.76
C LEU A 205 -11.49 -12.96 -16.88
N ASP A 206 -11.03 -14.19 -16.71
CA ASP A 206 -11.83 -15.41 -16.83
C ASP A 206 -12.01 -16.04 -15.44
N VAL A 207 -13.26 -16.29 -15.04
CA VAL A 207 -13.57 -17.08 -13.84
C VAL A 207 -14.46 -18.24 -14.22
N VAL A 208 -14.08 -19.44 -13.82
CA VAL A 208 -14.77 -20.68 -14.16
C VAL A 208 -15.20 -21.37 -12.88
N THR A 209 -16.42 -21.90 -12.85
CA THR A 209 -16.93 -22.69 -11.74
C THR A 209 -17.82 -23.82 -12.24
N MET A 210 -17.92 -24.87 -11.44
CA MET A 210 -18.82 -25.99 -11.67
C MET A 210 -20.04 -25.83 -10.77
N LEU A 211 -21.23 -25.85 -11.35
CA LEU A 211 -22.51 -25.84 -10.65
C LEU A 211 -23.03 -27.28 -10.62
N VAL A 212 -23.51 -27.74 -9.46
CA VAL A 212 -24.04 -29.09 -9.27
C VAL A 212 -25.40 -28.98 -8.59
N SER A 213 -26.41 -29.69 -9.11
CA SER A 213 -27.71 -29.75 -8.46
C SER A 213 -27.61 -30.50 -7.13
N ARG A 214 -28.24 -29.99 -6.07
CA ARG A 214 -28.57 -30.83 -4.91
C ARG A 214 -29.81 -31.65 -5.26
N ASN A 215 -29.73 -32.95 -5.02
CA ASN A 215 -30.89 -33.86 -5.07
C ASN A 215 -31.82 -33.60 -3.88
#